data_AF-A0A916VBX6-F1
#
_entry.id   AF-A0A916VBX6-F1
#
_cell.length_a   1.000
_cell.length_b   1.000
_cell.length_c   1.000
_cell.angle_alpha   90.00
_cell.angle_beta   90.00
_cell.angle_gamma   90.00
#
_symmetry.space_group_name_H-M   'P 1'
#
loop_
_entity.id
_entity.type
_entity.pdbx_description
1 polymer ?
#
loop_
_entity_poly.entity_id
_entity_poly.type
_entity_poly.pdbx_seq_one_letter_code
_entity_poly.pdbx_strand_id
1 'polypeptide(L)'
;MSAGGLTLNSGTHDPITLEPKAMEINIGNRVWCAMNVTIIAGVTIGHDVVIGAGSVVVKDIPNGCIVAGVPAKKIRDIDRTNIDLYNPFDT
;
A
#
# COMPACT_ATOMS: atom_id res chain seq x y z
N MET A 1 -6.84 2.75 8.43
CA MET A 1 -7.45 1.53 9.03
C MET A 1 -6.90 0.32 8.29
N SER A 2 -6.63 -0.78 8.96
CA SER A 2 -6.24 -2.03 8.30
C SER A 2 -7.19 -3.15 8.65
N ALA A 3 -7.43 -4.05 7.72
CA ALA A 3 -7.93 -5.38 8.04
C ALA A 3 -6.82 -6.22 8.72
N GLY A 4 -7.14 -7.46 9.08
CA GLY A 4 -6.17 -8.39 9.67
C GLY A 4 -4.98 -8.68 8.75
N GLY A 5 -3.81 -8.91 9.35
CA GLY A 5 -2.62 -9.37 8.63
C GLY A 5 -1.81 -8.29 7.90
N LEU A 6 -2.01 -7.00 8.22
CA LEU A 6 -1.11 -5.95 7.74
C LEU A 6 0.33 -6.20 8.23
N THR A 7 1.27 -6.27 7.30
CA THR A 7 2.71 -6.36 7.60
C THR A 7 3.40 -5.07 7.17
N LEU A 8 4.10 -4.43 8.12
CA LEU A 8 5.03 -3.33 7.85
C LEU A 8 6.44 -3.85 8.04
N ASN A 9 7.16 -4.04 6.93
CA ASN A 9 8.55 -4.47 6.99
C ASN A 9 9.46 -3.26 6.78
N SER A 10 9.87 -2.60 7.87
CA SER A 10 10.86 -1.51 7.81
C SER A 10 12.31 -1.99 7.68
N GLY A 11 12.56 -3.30 7.73
CA GLY A 11 13.88 -3.90 7.66
C GLY A 11 14.32 -4.21 6.23
N THR A 12 15.58 -3.92 5.95
CA THR A 12 16.31 -4.31 4.74
C THR A 12 17.78 -4.56 5.09
N HIS A 13 18.64 -4.72 4.10
CA HIS A 13 20.08 -4.75 4.26
C HIS A 13 20.76 -3.82 3.25
N ASP A 14 21.98 -3.40 3.55
CA ASP A 14 22.84 -2.81 2.52
C ASP A 14 23.15 -3.87 1.44
N PRO A 15 22.98 -3.57 0.14
CA PRO A 15 23.08 -4.57 -0.92
C PRO A 15 24.51 -5.06 -1.17
N ILE A 16 25.53 -4.39 -0.63
CA ILE A 16 26.94 -4.73 -0.80
C ILE A 16 27.47 -5.44 0.44
N THR A 17 27.27 -4.84 1.62
CA THR A 17 27.83 -5.32 2.89
C THR A 17 26.94 -6.34 3.60
N LEU A 18 25.65 -6.43 3.22
CA LEU A 18 24.62 -7.24 3.87
C LEU A 18 24.33 -6.86 5.33
N GLU A 19 24.84 -5.73 5.80
CA GLU A 19 24.54 -5.21 7.13
C GLU A 19 23.05 -4.81 7.21
N PRO A 20 22.34 -5.11 8.32
CA PRO A 20 20.96 -4.73 8.50
C PRO A 20 20.76 -3.22 8.45
N LYS A 21 19.73 -2.77 7.73
CA LYS A 21 19.33 -1.36 7.63
C LYS A 21 17.83 -1.24 7.87
N ALA A 22 17.42 -0.17 8.54
CA ALA A 22 16.02 0.21 8.62
C ALA A 22 15.73 1.35 7.65
N MET A 23 14.54 1.35 7.03
CA MET A 23 14.02 2.49 6.29
C MET A 23 12.60 2.79 6.77
N GLU A 24 12.34 4.07 7.00
CA GLU A 24 11.04 4.55 7.47
C GLU A 24 9.93 4.23 6.46
N ILE A 25 8.74 3.91 6.96
CA ILE A 25 7.53 3.75 6.15
C ILE A 25 6.59 4.88 6.54
N ASN A 26 6.24 5.71 5.56
CA ASN A 26 5.36 6.86 5.76
C ASN A 26 3.96 6.52 5.27
N ILE A 27 2.95 6.65 6.14
CA ILE A 27 1.54 6.37 5.78
C ILE A 27 0.70 7.61 6.02
N GLY A 28 0.07 8.11 4.95
CA GLY A 28 -0.80 9.26 5.01
C GLY A 28 -2.13 9.01 5.74
N ASN A 29 -2.87 10.10 5.93
CA ASN A 29 -4.23 10.08 6.43
C ASN A 29 -5.22 9.33 5.52
N ARG A 30 -6.23 8.68 6.14
CA ARG A 30 -7.34 8.00 5.45
C ARG A 30 -6.89 6.91 4.46
N VAL A 31 -5.82 6.20 4.82
CA VAL A 31 -5.38 4.99 4.11
C VAL A 31 -6.13 3.77 4.64
N TRP A 32 -6.66 2.96 3.73
CA TRP A 32 -7.26 1.67 4.03
C TRP A 32 -6.42 0.53 3.43
N CYS A 33 -5.89 -0.33 4.29
CA CYS A 33 -5.22 -1.56 3.89
C CYS A 33 -6.17 -2.75 4.07
N ALA A 34 -6.50 -3.45 2.99
CA ALA A 34 -7.27 -4.69 3.07
C ALA A 34 -6.45 -5.85 3.67
N MET A 35 -7.04 -7.06 3.70
CA MET A 35 -6.46 -8.20 4.40
C MET A 35 -5.11 -8.62 3.79
N ASN A 36 -4.14 -8.96 4.65
CA ASN A 36 -2.82 -9.48 4.26
C ASN A 36 -2.01 -8.57 3.31
N VAL A 37 -2.11 -7.25 3.48
CA VAL A 37 -1.24 -6.30 2.77
C VAL A 37 0.17 -6.31 3.38
N THR A 38 1.20 -6.29 2.54
CA THR A 38 2.60 -6.09 2.95
C THR A 38 3.13 -4.78 2.38
N ILE A 39 3.73 -3.94 3.22
CA ILE A 39 4.41 -2.70 2.82
C ILE A 39 5.90 -2.83 3.12
N ILE A 40 6.73 -2.62 2.10
CA ILE A 40 8.19 -2.76 2.18
C ILE A 40 8.84 -1.45 2.66
N ALA A 41 10.01 -1.60 3.28
CA ALA A 41 10.84 -0.54 3.84
C ALA A 41 11.02 0.62 2.85
N GLY A 42 10.97 1.86 3.35
CA GLY A 42 11.22 3.06 2.56
C GLY A 42 10.03 3.57 1.77
N VAL A 43 8.91 2.84 1.73
CA VAL A 43 7.72 3.24 0.98
C VAL A 43 6.99 4.39 1.67
N THR A 44 6.56 5.37 0.87
CA THR A 44 5.61 6.41 1.24
C THR A 44 4.25 6.19 0.58
N ILE A 45 3.21 6.13 1.40
CA ILE A 45 1.81 6.04 0.98
C ILE A 45 1.15 7.40 1.19
N GLY A 46 0.60 7.95 0.11
CA GLY A 46 -0.16 9.18 0.13
C GLY A 46 -1.45 9.12 0.97
N HIS A 47 -2.17 10.22 0.98
CA HIS A 47 -3.48 10.34 1.61
C HIS A 47 -4.57 9.69 0.76
N ASP A 48 -5.66 9.25 1.40
CA ASP A 48 -6.85 8.77 0.69
C ASP A 48 -6.55 7.60 -0.24
N VAL A 49 -5.82 6.60 0.23
CA VAL A 49 -5.42 5.43 -0.57
C VAL A 49 -6.17 4.19 -0.11
N VAL A 50 -6.59 3.36 -1.06
CA VAL A 50 -7.08 2.01 -0.80
C VAL A 50 -6.10 0.99 -1.37
N ILE A 51 -5.71 0.02 -0.55
CA ILE A 51 -4.80 -1.06 -0.92
C ILE A 51 -5.56 -2.37 -0.86
N GLY A 52 -5.72 -3.03 -2.02
CA GLY A 52 -6.45 -4.30 -2.15
C GLY A 52 -5.81 -5.46 -1.38
N ALA A 53 -6.60 -6.51 -1.14
CA ALA A 53 -6.17 -7.64 -0.31
C ALA A 53 -4.97 -8.39 -0.95
N GLY A 54 -4.06 -8.89 -0.10
CA GLY A 54 -2.87 -9.64 -0.54
C GLY A 54 -1.81 -8.82 -1.28
N SER A 55 -1.95 -7.48 -1.33
CA SER A 55 -1.04 -6.64 -2.10
C SER A 55 0.35 -6.53 -1.45
N VAL A 56 1.39 -6.48 -2.27
CA VAL A 56 2.77 -6.22 -1.84
C VAL A 56 3.23 -4.87 -2.41
N VAL A 57 3.32 -3.87 -1.54
CA VAL A 57 3.69 -2.51 -1.89
C VAL A 57 5.20 -2.35 -1.80
N VAL A 58 5.82 -2.21 -2.97
CA VAL A 58 7.28 -2.10 -3.15
C VAL A 58 7.73 -0.73 -3.67
N LYS A 59 6.78 0.19 -3.90
CA LYS A 59 7.00 1.55 -4.40
C LYS A 59 6.00 2.51 -3.76
N ASP A 60 6.34 3.79 -3.76
CA ASP A 60 5.48 4.86 -3.28
C ASP A 60 4.12 4.87 -4.00
N ILE A 61 3.08 5.24 -3.25
CA ILE A 61 1.71 5.33 -3.75
C ILE A 61 1.24 6.78 -3.67
N PRO A 62 0.79 7.39 -4.79
CA PRO A 62 0.28 8.76 -4.77
C PRO A 62 -1.08 8.85 -4.05
N ASN A 63 -1.47 10.07 -3.68
CA ASN A 63 -2.76 10.34 -3.04
C ASN A 63 -3.95 9.89 -3.90
N GLY A 64 -5.06 9.53 -3.25
CA GLY A 64 -6.37 9.46 -3.90
C GLY A 64 -6.54 8.33 -4.90
N CYS A 65 -5.82 7.20 -4.75
CA CYS A 65 -5.91 6.09 -5.69
C CYS A 65 -6.15 4.74 -5.01
N ILE A 66 -6.61 3.79 -5.83
CA ILE A 66 -6.74 2.38 -5.47
C ILE A 66 -5.58 1.62 -6.13
N VAL A 67 -4.86 0.85 -5.33
CA VAL A 67 -3.81 -0.05 -5.81
C VAL A 67 -4.12 -1.50 -5.41
N ALA A 68 -3.67 -2.47 -6.21
CA ALA A 68 -3.63 -3.86 -5.77
C ALA A 68 -2.55 -4.67 -6.50
N GLY A 69 -2.28 -5.89 -6.00
CA GLY A 69 -1.47 -6.91 -6.66
C GLY A 69 -0.07 -7.09 -6.06
N VAL A 70 0.70 -7.99 -6.70
CA VAL A 70 2.07 -8.34 -6.31
C VAL A 70 2.97 -8.27 -7.56
N PRO A 71 3.70 -7.16 -7.81
CA PRO A 71 3.73 -5.94 -7.01
C PRO A 71 2.44 -5.11 -7.13
N ALA A 72 2.14 -4.32 -6.10
CA ALA A 72 0.99 -3.43 -6.10
C ALA A 72 1.10 -2.37 -7.21
N LYS A 73 0.05 -2.22 -8.01
CA LYS A 73 -0.04 -1.23 -9.10
C LYS A 73 -1.33 -0.43 -8.95
N LYS A 74 -1.31 0.83 -9.38
CA LYS A 74 -2.51 1.67 -9.47
C LYS A 74 -3.51 1.02 -10.42
N ILE A 75 -4.71 0.75 -9.91
CA ILE A 75 -5.86 0.29 -10.69
C ILE A 75 -6.59 1.50 -11.26
N ARG A 76 -6.94 2.45 -10.38
CA ARG A 76 -7.67 3.68 -10.75
C ARG A 76 -7.52 4.76 -9.69
N ASP A 77 -7.93 5.97 -10.04
CA ASP A 77 -8.17 7.04 -9.07
C ASP A 77 -9.50 6.83 -8.32
N ILE A 78 -9.59 7.40 -7.13
CA ILE A 78 -10.82 7.44 -6.34
C ILE A 78 -11.65 8.62 -6.83
N ASP A 79 -12.74 8.31 -7.51
CA ASP A 79 -13.82 9.25 -7.76
C ASP A 79 -14.74 9.32 -6.53
N ARG A 80 -14.85 10.51 -5.93
CA ARG A 80 -15.68 10.76 -4.75
C ARG A 80 -17.12 11.17 -5.08
N THR A 81 -17.42 11.37 -6.36
CA THR A 81 -18.75 11.80 -6.82
C THR A 81 -19.65 10.63 -7.16
N ASN A 82 -19.10 9.42 -7.21
CA ASN A 82 -19.80 8.22 -7.66
C ASN A 82 -19.66 7.08 -6.64
N ILE A 83 -20.74 6.79 -5.92
CA ILE A 83 -20.79 5.74 -4.88
C ILE A 83 -20.90 4.34 -5.48
N ASP A 84 -21.34 4.22 -6.73
CA ASP A 84 -21.59 2.94 -7.40
C ASP A 84 -20.31 2.27 -7.92
N LEU A 85 -19.14 2.91 -7.77
CA LEU A 85 -17.83 2.37 -8.17
C LEU A 85 -17.14 1.55 -7.08
N TYR A 86 -17.73 1.42 -5.89
CA TYR A 86 -17.18 0.61 -4.81
C TYR A 86 -17.88 -0.75 -4.73
N ASN A 87 -17.76 -1.54 -5.80
CA ASN A 87 -17.81 -2.99 -5.68
C ASN A 87 -16.36 -3.51 -5.69
N PRO A 88 -15.80 -3.94 -4.55
CA PRO A 88 -14.42 -4.44 -4.49
C PRO A 88 -14.19 -5.72 -5.30
N PHE A 89 -15.22 -6.25 -5.95
CA PHE A 89 -15.19 -7.44 -6.81
C PHE A 89 -15.43 -7.15 -8.30
N ASP A 90 -15.64 -5.89 -8.71
CA ASP A 90 -15.67 -5.51 -10.12
C ASP A 90 -14.23 -5.33 -10.61
N THR A 91 -13.59 -6.46 -10.95
CA THR A 91 -12.29 -6.55 -11.62
C THR A 91 -12.45 -6.91 -13.09
#